data_AF-D2U3V7-F1
#
_entry.id   AF-D2U3V7-F1
#
_cell.length_a   1.000
_cell.length_b   1.000
_cell.length_c   1.000
_cell.angle_alpha   90.00
_cell.angle_beta   90.00
_cell.angle_gamma   90.00
#
_symmetry.space_group_name_H-M   'P 1'
#
loop_
_entity.id
_entity.type
_entity.pdbx_description
1 polymer ?
#
loop_
_entity_poly.entity_id
_entity_poly.type
_entity_poly.pdbx_seq_one_letter_code
_entity_poly.pdbx_strand_id
1 'polypeptide(L)'
;MMNKINPMDVIIINNHTEWFELYIKGSYQLIDPVIINAMERVDDFHWDEKIMIYSEMKLPKIFKHSKKYNINKGHTFVLHDYLTNLAVLSIFETGSDDNNKYTINSNKEKFQQLLIKTHQKLLSLYDEIEKGRNQYKPSGLSSRENEILYWVSIGRTYQDIAKMLGIKQGTIKFHMGNVVKKLGVSSTKHAIKLATELKMIQLPS
;
A
#
# COMPACT_ATOMS: atom_id res chain seq x y z
N MET A 1 -0.71 -8.60 2.82
CA MET A 1 -0.66 -7.14 2.66
C MET A 1 -1.99 -6.68 2.12
N MET A 2 -2.52 -5.56 2.61
CA MET A 2 -3.79 -4.98 2.19
C MET A 2 -3.65 -3.47 2.11
N ASN A 3 -4.14 -2.85 1.03
CA ASN A 3 -4.20 -1.41 0.93
C ASN A 3 -5.33 -0.86 1.83
N LYS A 4 -5.05 0.10 2.71
CA LYS A 4 -6.08 0.62 3.63
C LYS A 4 -7.11 1.54 2.95
N ILE A 5 -6.77 2.14 1.81
CA ILE A 5 -7.68 2.98 1.01
C ILE A 5 -8.59 2.10 0.15
N ASN A 6 -8.05 1.02 -0.42
CA ASN A 6 -8.80 0.02 -1.17
C ASN A 6 -8.57 -1.38 -0.58
N PRO A 7 -9.32 -1.80 0.45
CA PRO A 7 -9.13 -3.10 1.11
C PRO A 7 -9.43 -4.33 0.23
N MET A 8 -9.94 -4.12 -1.00
CA MET A 8 -10.06 -5.17 -2.01
C MET A 8 -8.73 -5.48 -2.71
N ASP A 9 -7.78 -4.55 -2.67
CA ASP A 9 -6.39 -4.78 -3.09
C ASP A 9 -5.63 -5.47 -1.96
N VAL A 10 -5.72 -6.80 -1.96
CA VAL A 10 -5.15 -7.67 -0.94
C VAL A 10 -4.30 -8.77 -1.57
N ILE A 11 -3.12 -8.99 -1.00
CA ILE A 11 -2.22 -10.08 -1.35
C ILE A 11 -2.02 -10.96 -0.12
N ILE A 12 -2.34 -12.24 -0.27
CA ILE A 12 -2.24 -13.24 0.79
C ILE A 12 -1.32 -14.36 0.34
N ILE A 13 -0.22 -14.56 1.06
CA ILE A 13 0.64 -15.73 0.94
C ILE A 13 0.25 -16.67 2.07
N ASN A 14 -0.13 -17.90 1.76
CA ASN A 14 -0.66 -18.84 2.73
C ASN A 14 -0.34 -20.29 2.36
N ASN A 15 -0.52 -21.18 3.34
CA ASN A 15 -0.36 -22.64 3.23
C ASN A 15 -1.70 -23.39 3.10
N HIS A 16 -2.83 -22.67 2.99
CA HIS A 16 -4.20 -23.21 2.91
C HIS A 16 -4.97 -22.55 1.76
N THR A 17 -4.53 -22.81 0.53
CA THR A 17 -4.96 -22.07 -0.67
C THR A 17 -6.48 -22.08 -0.86
N GLU A 18 -7.12 -23.25 -0.69
CA GLU A 18 -8.58 -23.42 -0.83
C GLU A 18 -9.39 -22.48 0.08
N TRP A 19 -8.97 -22.32 1.34
CA TRP A 19 -9.64 -21.44 2.29
C TRP A 19 -9.48 -19.98 1.89
N PHE A 20 -8.27 -19.56 1.51
CA PHE A 20 -8.00 -18.17 1.19
C PHE A 20 -8.55 -17.74 -0.17
N GLU A 21 -8.74 -18.67 -1.11
CA GLU A 21 -9.50 -18.42 -2.34
C GLU A 21 -10.96 -18.10 -2.04
N LEU A 22 -11.62 -18.91 -1.20
CA LEU A 22 -12.98 -18.63 -0.72
C LEU A 22 -13.03 -17.32 0.06
N TYR A 23 -12.00 -17.04 0.85
CA TYR A 23 -11.88 -15.83 1.65
C TYR A 23 -11.87 -14.55 0.82
N ILE A 24 -10.98 -14.50 -0.18
CA ILE A 24 -10.84 -13.34 -1.07
C ILE A 24 -12.10 -13.19 -1.94
N LYS A 25 -12.62 -14.30 -2.50
CA LYS A 25 -13.84 -14.28 -3.32
C LYS A 25 -15.05 -13.76 -2.55
N GLY A 26 -15.14 -14.07 -1.25
CA GLY A 26 -16.19 -13.59 -0.35
C GLY A 26 -15.96 -12.18 0.20
N SER A 27 -14.84 -11.53 -0.14
CA SER A 27 -14.42 -10.23 0.43
C SER A 27 -14.35 -10.24 1.96
N TYR A 28 -14.00 -11.39 2.56
CA TYR A 28 -14.09 -11.55 4.02
C TYR A 28 -13.03 -10.75 4.79
N GLN A 29 -11.99 -10.23 4.14
CA GLN A 29 -11.05 -9.28 4.74
C GLN A 29 -11.71 -8.02 5.30
N LEU A 30 -12.87 -7.63 4.76
CA LEU A 30 -13.62 -6.45 5.22
C LEU A 30 -14.28 -6.65 6.58
N ILE A 31 -14.51 -7.91 6.95
CA ILE A 31 -15.29 -8.30 8.13
C ILE A 31 -14.53 -9.28 9.03
N ASP A 32 -13.24 -9.50 8.74
CA ASP A 32 -12.37 -10.36 9.51
C ASP A 32 -11.96 -9.65 10.81
N PRO A 33 -12.35 -10.17 11.99
CA PRO A 33 -12.01 -9.57 13.26
C PRO A 33 -10.50 -9.41 13.47
N VAL A 34 -9.67 -10.31 12.95
CA VAL A 34 -8.21 -10.23 13.06
C VAL A 34 -7.71 -9.04 12.25
N ILE A 35 -8.21 -8.84 11.04
CA ILE A 35 -7.82 -7.71 10.18
C ILE A 35 -8.34 -6.39 10.75
N ILE A 36 -9.58 -6.35 11.23
CA ILE A 36 -10.15 -5.16 11.89
C ILE A 36 -9.31 -4.77 13.12
N ASN A 37 -8.99 -5.73 13.99
CA ASN A 37 -8.13 -5.47 15.16
C ASN A 37 -6.74 -4.99 14.73
N ALA A 38 -6.15 -5.58 13.68
CA ALA A 38 -4.87 -5.19 13.14
C ALA A 38 -4.87 -3.79 12.50
N MET A 39 -6.01 -3.27 12.03
CA MET A 39 -6.10 -1.91 11.50
C MET A 39 -5.94 -0.83 12.57
N GLU A 40 -6.30 -1.13 13.82
CA GLU A 40 -6.38 -0.17 14.93
C GLU A 40 -5.23 -0.29 15.95
N ARG A 41 -4.17 -1.04 15.63
CA ARG A 41 -3.03 -1.23 16.54
C ARG A 41 -1.70 -1.35 15.82
N VAL A 42 -0.63 -1.06 16.54
CA VAL A 42 0.76 -1.21 16.07
C VAL A 42 1.46 -2.44 16.63
N ASP A 43 0.93 -3.01 17.71
CA ASP A 43 1.54 -4.15 18.42
C ASP A 43 1.03 -5.49 17.90
N ASP A 44 1.81 -6.54 18.14
CA ASP A 44 1.39 -7.91 17.91
C ASP A 44 0.31 -8.35 18.90
N PHE A 45 -0.51 -9.31 18.52
CA PHE A 45 -1.58 -9.80 19.39
C PHE A 45 -1.93 -11.26 19.14
N HIS A 46 -2.23 -11.93 20.25
CA HIS A 46 -2.85 -13.25 20.23
C HIS A 46 -4.36 -13.11 20.00
N TRP A 47 -4.95 -14.07 19.31
CA TRP A 47 -6.38 -14.15 19.08
C TRP A 47 -6.85 -15.60 19.10
N ASP A 48 -8.08 -15.79 19.53
CA ASP A 48 -8.77 -17.08 19.58
C ASP A 48 -10.23 -16.90 19.10
N GLU A 49 -11.06 -17.93 19.22
CA GLU A 49 -12.49 -17.85 18.90
C GLU A 49 -13.22 -16.75 19.71
N LYS A 50 -12.65 -16.22 20.79
CA LYS A 50 -13.26 -15.15 21.59
C LYS A 50 -12.98 -13.76 21.03
N ILE A 51 -11.94 -13.55 20.22
CA ILE A 51 -11.77 -12.25 19.52
C ILE A 51 -12.99 -11.92 18.65
N MET A 52 -13.73 -12.96 18.26
CA MET A 52 -14.99 -12.90 17.53
C MET A 52 -16.19 -12.48 18.38
N ILE A 53 -16.13 -12.63 19.70
CA ILE A 53 -17.21 -12.30 20.64
C ILE A 53 -17.14 -10.81 21.02
N TYR A 54 -15.92 -10.28 21.16
CA TYR A 54 -15.68 -8.90 21.58
C TYR A 54 -15.89 -7.86 20.46
N SER A 55 -16.02 -8.27 19.20
CA SER A 55 -16.21 -7.35 18.07
C SER A 55 -17.67 -6.94 17.83
N GLU A 56 -18.63 -7.35 18.68
CA GLU A 56 -20.08 -7.08 18.58
C GLU A 56 -20.75 -7.45 17.23
N MET A 57 -20.01 -8.05 16.31
CA MET A 57 -20.48 -8.45 14.98
C MET A 57 -20.99 -9.90 15.00
N LYS A 58 -22.17 -10.14 14.41
CA LYS A 58 -22.62 -11.52 14.16
C LYS A 58 -21.63 -12.19 13.20
N LEU A 59 -20.86 -13.15 13.72
CA LEU A 59 -19.86 -13.85 12.96
C LEU A 59 -20.48 -14.45 11.68
N PRO A 60 -20.02 -14.03 10.49
CA PRO A 60 -20.41 -14.68 9.25
C PRO A 60 -20.15 -16.19 9.36
N LYS A 61 -21.13 -17.01 8.97
CA LYS A 61 -21.07 -18.48 9.10
C LYS A 61 -19.78 -19.08 8.55
N ILE A 62 -19.13 -18.40 7.59
CA ILE A 62 -17.88 -18.83 6.99
C ILE A 62 -16.74 -18.98 8.02
N PHE A 63 -16.59 -18.12 9.03
CA PHE A 63 -15.50 -18.25 9.99
C PHE A 63 -15.70 -19.43 10.96
N LYS A 64 -16.88 -20.04 11.01
CA LYS A 64 -17.04 -21.36 11.64
C LYS A 64 -16.42 -22.48 10.80
N HIS A 65 -16.32 -22.28 9.49
CA HIS A 65 -15.73 -23.23 8.55
C HIS A 65 -14.20 -23.15 8.53
N SER A 66 -13.60 -22.02 8.92
CA SER A 66 -12.14 -21.85 9.03
C SER A 66 -11.51 -22.87 9.99
N LYS A 67 -12.28 -23.35 10.97
CA LYS A 67 -11.88 -24.41 11.91
C LYS A 67 -11.47 -25.70 11.22
N LYS A 68 -12.08 -26.05 10.08
CA LYS A 68 -11.68 -27.23 9.28
C LYS A 68 -10.26 -27.11 8.73
N TYR A 69 -9.74 -25.89 8.66
CA TYR A 69 -8.39 -25.56 8.20
C TYR A 69 -7.46 -25.22 9.37
N ASN A 70 -7.84 -25.52 10.62
CA ASN A 70 -7.11 -25.15 11.86
C ASN A 70 -6.90 -23.63 12.04
N ILE A 71 -7.79 -22.82 11.49
CA ILE A 71 -7.76 -21.35 11.61
C ILE A 71 -8.81 -20.95 12.65
N ASN A 72 -8.48 -21.12 13.94
CA ASN A 72 -9.37 -20.75 15.05
C ASN A 72 -8.67 -20.08 16.24
N LYS A 73 -7.34 -20.15 16.30
CA LYS A 73 -6.50 -19.38 17.20
C LYS A 73 -5.13 -19.16 16.59
N GLY A 74 -4.46 -18.08 16.98
CA GLY A 74 -3.17 -17.74 16.45
C GLY A 74 -2.63 -16.45 17.01
N HIS A 75 -1.53 -16.02 16.40
CA HIS A 75 -0.84 -14.79 16.74
C HIS A 75 -0.60 -13.98 15.48
N THR A 76 -0.91 -12.69 15.52
CA THR A 76 -0.76 -11.79 14.38
C THR A 76 0.19 -10.66 14.73
N PHE A 77 1.22 -10.51 13.90
CA PHE A 77 2.16 -9.40 13.91
C PHE A 77 1.70 -8.35 12.91
N VAL A 78 1.83 -7.07 13.29
CA VAL A 78 1.28 -5.94 12.54
C VAL A 78 2.40 -5.03 12.04
N LEU A 79 2.25 -4.55 10.81
CA LEU A 79 3.11 -3.53 10.22
C LEU A 79 2.26 -2.57 9.39
N HIS A 80 2.38 -1.28 9.66
CA HIS A 80 1.86 -0.22 8.80
C HIS A 80 3.02 0.42 8.05
N ASP A 81 2.87 0.56 6.74
CA ASP A 81 3.92 1.19 5.93
C ASP A 81 3.59 2.65 5.57
N TYR A 82 4.55 3.29 4.91
CA TYR A 82 4.45 4.68 4.46
C TYR A 82 3.58 4.88 3.21
N LEU A 83 3.11 3.79 2.58
CA LEU A 83 2.24 3.81 1.39
C LEU A 83 0.78 3.52 1.76
N THR A 84 0.43 3.59 3.05
CA THR A 84 -0.93 3.35 3.54
C THR A 84 -1.38 1.88 3.38
N ASN A 85 -0.44 0.94 3.40
CA ASN A 85 -0.75 -0.48 3.48
C ASN A 85 -0.72 -1.00 4.92
N LEU A 86 -1.51 -2.03 5.16
CA LEU A 86 -1.43 -2.93 6.30
C LEU A 86 -0.75 -4.23 5.85
N ALA A 87 0.39 -4.56 6.44
CA ALA A 87 1.02 -5.87 6.33
C ALA A 87 0.82 -6.64 7.64
N VAL A 88 0.44 -7.90 7.52
CA VAL A 88 0.23 -8.80 8.65
C VAL A 88 0.97 -10.10 8.42
N LEU A 89 1.54 -10.65 9.49
CA LEU A 89 2.03 -12.02 9.55
C LEU A 89 1.20 -12.74 10.61
N SER A 90 0.38 -13.69 10.17
CA SER A 90 -0.46 -14.50 11.05
C SER A 90 0.08 -15.92 11.15
N ILE A 91 0.35 -16.37 12.37
CA ILE A 91 0.79 -17.72 12.69
C ILE A 91 -0.38 -18.42 13.38
N PHE A 92 -0.88 -19.50 12.78
CA PHE A 92 -1.97 -20.28 13.34
C PHE A 92 -1.42 -21.32 14.31
N GLU A 93 -1.99 -21.39 15.52
CA GLU A 93 -1.60 -22.37 16.52
C GLU A 93 -2.32 -23.69 16.24
N THR A 94 -1.58 -24.72 15.83
CA THR A 94 -2.11 -26.07 15.67
C THR A 94 -2.05 -26.84 17.00
N GLY A 95 -3.12 -27.57 17.33
CA GLY A 95 -3.18 -28.39 18.53
C GLY A 95 -3.40 -27.63 19.85
N SER A 96 -3.49 -28.38 20.95
CA SER A 96 -3.70 -27.89 22.32
C SER A 96 -2.40 -27.62 23.08
N ASP A 97 -1.24 -27.75 22.43
CA ASP A 97 0.06 -27.68 23.09
C ASP A 97 0.48 -26.24 23.42
N ASP A 98 0.72 -25.98 24.71
CA ASP A 98 1.27 -24.72 25.22
C ASP A 98 2.65 -24.40 24.61
N ASN A 99 3.38 -25.40 24.11
CA ASN A 99 4.69 -25.26 23.48
C ASN A 99 4.71 -24.27 22.29
N ASN A 100 3.62 -24.19 21.52
CA ASN A 100 3.51 -23.26 20.40
C ASN A 100 3.48 -21.80 20.89
N LYS A 101 2.72 -21.54 21.96
CA LYS A 101 2.62 -20.22 22.57
C LYS A 101 3.96 -19.77 23.18
N TYR A 102 4.68 -20.68 23.84
CA TYR A 102 6.03 -20.39 24.35
C TYR A 102 7.02 -20.06 23.21
N THR A 103 6.94 -20.78 22.09
CA THR A 103 7.82 -20.56 20.93
C THR A 103 7.58 -19.20 20.29
N ILE A 104 6.33 -18.80 20.10
CA ILE A 104 5.98 -17.48 19.55
C ILE A 104 6.45 -16.37 20.49
N ASN A 105 6.12 -16.48 21.79
CA ASN A 105 6.46 -15.46 22.78
C ASN A 105 7.98 -15.26 22.92
N SER A 106 8.76 -16.34 22.88
CA SER A 106 10.23 -16.27 22.97
C SER A 106 10.92 -15.78 21.69
N ASN A 107 10.20 -15.67 20.57
CA ASN A 107 10.76 -15.26 19.27
C ASN A 107 10.01 -14.11 18.60
N LYS A 108 9.19 -13.34 19.33
CA LYS A 108 8.38 -12.24 18.77
C LYS A 108 9.18 -11.27 17.92
N GLU A 109 10.34 -10.85 18.42
CA GLU A 109 11.23 -9.92 17.70
C GLU A 109 11.68 -10.48 16.34
N LYS A 110 11.94 -11.79 16.26
CA LYS A 110 12.34 -12.45 15.00
C LYS A 110 11.18 -12.49 14.01
N PHE A 111 9.97 -12.75 14.47
CA PHE A 111 8.78 -12.74 13.62
C PHE A 111 8.43 -11.33 13.13
N GLN A 112 8.52 -10.32 14.00
CA GLN A 112 8.35 -8.92 13.60
C GLN A 112 9.41 -8.52 12.58
N GLN A 113 10.67 -8.90 12.81
CA GLN A 113 11.76 -8.62 11.87
C GLN A 113 11.57 -9.35 10.53
N LEU A 114 11.05 -10.57 10.55
CA LEU A 114 10.70 -11.31 9.33
C LEU A 114 9.61 -10.57 8.55
N LEU A 115 8.55 -10.10 9.22
CA LEU A 115 7.48 -9.33 8.59
C LEU A 115 8.03 -8.04 7.93
N ILE A 116 8.85 -7.28 8.67
CA ILE A 116 9.47 -6.04 8.16
C ILE A 116 10.32 -6.31 6.92
N LYS A 117 11.24 -7.29 6.99
CA LYS A 117 12.15 -7.59 5.86
C LYS A 117 11.40 -8.09 4.64
N THR A 118 10.44 -9.00 4.83
CA THR A 118 9.62 -9.52 3.73
C THR A 118 8.79 -8.42 3.09
N HIS A 119 8.17 -7.55 3.91
CA HIS A 119 7.38 -6.43 3.40
C HIS A 119 8.23 -5.43 2.62
N GLN A 120 9.41 -5.06 3.14
CA GLN A 120 10.34 -4.17 2.43
C GLN A 120 10.77 -4.77 1.08
N LYS A 121 11.05 -6.08 1.03
CA LYS A 121 11.42 -6.74 -0.22
C LYS A 121 10.26 -6.74 -1.23
N LEU A 122 9.04 -6.97 -0.74
CA LEU A 122 7.83 -6.91 -1.55
C LEU A 122 7.62 -5.51 -2.13
N LEU A 123 7.75 -4.45 -1.33
CA LEU A 123 7.65 -3.06 -1.80
C LEU A 123 8.69 -2.75 -2.89
N SER A 124 9.94 -3.21 -2.73
CA SER A 124 10.98 -3.04 -3.74
C SER A 124 10.63 -3.74 -5.06
N LEU A 125 10.08 -4.95 -5.00
CA LEU A 125 9.65 -5.69 -6.20
C LEU A 125 8.49 -4.98 -6.92
N TYR A 126 7.52 -4.43 -6.18
CA TYR A 126 6.44 -3.64 -6.78
C TYR A 126 6.97 -2.37 -7.45
N ASP A 127 7.88 -1.64 -6.82
CA ASP A 127 8.49 -0.44 -7.40
C ASP A 127 9.32 -0.80 -8.65
N GLU A 128 10.01 -1.95 -8.68
CA GLU A 128 10.71 -2.46 -9.86
C GLU A 128 9.74 -2.81 -11.01
N ILE A 129 8.63 -3.49 -10.72
CA ILE A 129 7.61 -3.85 -11.71
C ILE A 129 6.94 -2.59 -12.26
N GLU A 130 6.57 -1.65 -11.40
CA GLU A 130 5.94 -0.39 -11.80
C GLU A 130 6.90 0.52 -12.58
N LYS A 131 8.18 0.57 -12.19
CA LYS A 131 9.23 1.18 -13.01
C LYS A 131 9.34 0.47 -14.36
N GLY A 132 9.34 -0.85 -14.40
CA GLY A 132 9.37 -1.63 -15.66
C GLY A 132 8.17 -1.35 -16.57
N ARG A 133 6.97 -1.15 -15.99
CA ARG A 133 5.75 -0.77 -16.71
C ARG A 133 5.77 0.70 -17.18
N ASN A 134 6.30 1.61 -16.37
CA ASN A 134 6.33 3.05 -16.66
C ASN A 134 7.57 3.49 -17.45
N GLN A 135 8.59 2.64 -17.60
CA GLN A 135 9.76 2.88 -18.46
C GLN A 135 9.38 3.10 -19.95
N TYR A 136 8.14 2.78 -20.35
CA TYR A 136 7.67 2.91 -21.74
C TYR A 136 6.49 3.86 -21.96
N LYS A 137 6.10 4.67 -20.97
CA LYS A 137 5.23 5.83 -21.25
C LYS A 137 6.08 7.09 -21.26
N PRO A 138 6.65 7.51 -22.41
CA PRO A 138 7.11 8.88 -22.54
C PRO A 138 5.94 9.76 -22.11
N SER A 139 6.19 10.68 -21.19
CA SER A 139 5.17 11.56 -20.58
C SER A 139 4.37 12.39 -21.60
N GLY A 140 4.70 12.28 -22.89
CA GLY A 140 4.27 13.15 -23.98
C GLY A 140 4.81 14.57 -23.81
N LEU A 141 5.46 14.89 -22.68
CA LEU A 141 5.99 16.21 -22.38
C LEU A 141 7.30 16.40 -23.14
N SER A 142 7.45 17.59 -23.73
CA SER A 142 8.75 18.00 -24.24
C SER A 142 9.72 18.27 -23.09
N SER A 143 11.02 18.30 -23.37
CA SER A 143 12.04 18.68 -22.36
C SER A 143 11.72 20.02 -21.71
N ARG A 144 11.22 20.99 -22.50
CA ARG A 144 10.84 22.31 -22.01
C ARG A 144 9.61 22.28 -21.10
N GLU A 145 8.63 21.46 -21.43
CA GLU A 145 7.44 21.26 -20.59
C GLU A 145 7.80 20.57 -19.26
N ASN A 146 8.72 19.59 -19.29
CA ASN A 146 9.20 18.93 -18.08
C ASN A 146 10.00 19.88 -17.19
N GLU A 147 10.93 20.64 -17.76
CA GLU A 147 11.73 21.64 -17.05
C GLU A 147 10.82 22.67 -16.35
N ILE A 148 9.82 23.21 -17.06
CA ILE A 148 8.87 24.15 -16.47
C ILE A 148 8.05 23.48 -15.36
N LEU A 149 7.54 22.26 -15.59
CA LEU A 149 6.79 21.51 -14.59
C LEU A 149 7.60 21.26 -13.31
N TYR A 150 8.90 20.96 -13.43
CA TYR A 150 9.81 20.79 -12.30
C TYR A 150 9.93 22.08 -11.46
N TRP A 151 10.19 23.22 -12.11
CA TRP A 151 10.35 24.47 -11.36
C TRP A 151 9.05 24.90 -10.65
N VAL A 152 7.90 24.66 -11.29
CA VAL A 152 6.59 24.94 -10.70
C VAL A 152 6.30 23.97 -9.54
N SER A 153 6.68 22.69 -9.64
CA SER A 153 6.41 21.70 -8.60
C SER A 153 7.17 21.99 -7.30
N ILE A 154 8.37 22.58 -7.40
CA ILE A 154 9.14 23.05 -6.23
C ILE A 154 8.75 24.46 -5.75
N GLY A 155 7.69 25.05 -6.31
CA GLY A 155 7.08 26.29 -5.83
C GLY A 155 7.59 27.59 -6.47
N ARG A 156 8.33 27.54 -7.58
CA ARG A 156 8.74 28.79 -8.27
C ARG A 156 7.55 29.43 -8.98
N THR A 157 7.51 30.77 -8.96
CA THR A 157 6.49 31.52 -9.70
C THR A 157 6.80 31.53 -11.19
N TYR A 158 5.77 31.65 -12.04
CA TYR A 158 6.00 31.77 -13.49
C TYR A 158 6.87 32.97 -13.88
N GLN A 159 6.89 34.03 -13.06
CA GLN A 159 7.76 35.19 -13.29
C GLN A 159 9.23 34.85 -13.05
N ASP A 160 9.52 34.11 -11.97
CA ASP A 160 10.90 33.70 -11.66
C ASP A 160 11.41 32.70 -12.68
N ILE A 161 10.57 31.74 -13.07
CA ILE A 161 10.90 30.75 -14.11
C ILE A 161 11.15 31.46 -15.44
N ALA A 162 10.30 32.42 -15.82
CA ALA A 162 10.48 33.22 -17.03
C ALA A 162 11.83 33.95 -17.05
N LYS A 163 12.20 34.60 -15.94
CA LYS A 163 13.51 35.27 -15.78
C LYS A 163 14.67 34.28 -15.88
N MET A 164 14.58 33.18 -15.15
CA MET A 164 15.63 32.15 -15.11
C MET A 164 15.85 31.51 -16.48
N LEU A 165 14.78 31.30 -17.25
CA LEU A 165 14.83 30.64 -18.55
C LEU A 165 14.93 31.61 -19.74
N GLY A 166 15.05 32.92 -19.50
CA GLY A 166 15.20 33.95 -20.54
C GLY A 166 14.00 34.08 -21.50
N ILE A 167 12.78 33.75 -21.06
CA ILE A 167 11.57 33.78 -21.90
C ILE A 167 10.43 34.56 -21.24
N LYS A 168 9.37 34.86 -22.01
CA LYS A 168 8.21 35.60 -21.49
C LYS A 168 7.36 34.71 -20.57
N GLN A 169 6.75 35.30 -19.54
CA GLN A 169 5.82 34.61 -18.64
C GLN A 169 4.64 33.97 -19.40
N GLY A 170 4.19 34.57 -20.52
CA GLY A 170 3.17 34.00 -21.39
C GLY A 170 3.58 32.65 -22.00
N THR A 171 4.86 32.49 -22.34
CA THR A 171 5.43 31.24 -22.86
C THR A 171 5.42 30.14 -21.79
N ILE A 172 5.72 30.50 -20.53
CA ILE A 172 5.60 29.57 -19.39
C ILE A 172 4.15 29.10 -19.22
N LYS A 173 3.18 30.03 -19.24
CA LYS A 173 1.75 29.70 -19.16
C LYS A 173 1.32 28.77 -20.30
N PHE A 174 1.80 29.01 -21.52
CA PHE A 174 1.51 28.17 -22.68
C PHE A 174 2.02 26.74 -22.50
N HIS A 175 3.29 26.56 -22.12
CA HIS A 175 3.84 25.22 -21.85
C HIS A 175 3.11 24.52 -20.71
N MET A 176 2.80 25.22 -19.62
CA MET A 176 2.04 24.62 -18.52
C MET A 176 0.61 24.23 -18.95
N GLY A 177 -0.01 25.00 -19.85
CA GLY A 177 -1.28 24.65 -20.48
C GLY A 177 -1.19 23.34 -21.29
N ASN A 178 -0.10 23.16 -22.04
CA ASN A 178 0.15 21.91 -22.75
C ASN A 178 0.38 20.74 -21.79
N VAL A 179 1.10 20.95 -20.69
CA VAL A 179 1.29 19.92 -19.64
C VAL A 179 -0.07 19.47 -19.09
N VAL A 180 -0.92 20.42 -18.69
CA VAL A 180 -2.27 20.14 -18.17
C VAL A 180 -3.09 19.33 -19.18
N LYS A 181 -3.06 19.73 -20.46
CA LYS A 181 -3.75 19.03 -21.55
C LYS A 181 -3.20 17.62 -21.79
N LYS A 182 -1.87 17.46 -21.85
CA LYS A 182 -1.21 16.17 -22.09
C LYS A 182 -1.40 15.18 -20.94
N LEU A 183 -1.48 15.68 -19.71
CA LEU A 183 -1.79 14.88 -18.53
C LEU A 183 -3.30 14.62 -18.34
N GLY A 184 -4.16 15.21 -19.18
CA GLY A 184 -5.61 14.99 -19.12
C GLY A 184 -6.27 15.52 -17.84
N VAL A 185 -5.68 16.54 -17.21
CA VAL A 185 -6.18 17.12 -15.95
C VAL A 185 -6.75 18.51 -16.16
N SER A 186 -7.45 19.03 -15.15
CA SER A 186 -8.18 20.31 -15.21
C SER A 186 -7.41 21.51 -14.68
N SER A 187 -6.26 21.32 -14.01
CA SER A 187 -5.50 22.43 -13.42
C SER A 187 -4.01 22.12 -13.27
N THR A 188 -3.20 23.17 -13.17
CA THR A 188 -1.76 23.08 -12.86
C THR A 188 -1.49 22.38 -11.54
N LYS A 189 -2.28 22.65 -10.49
CA LYS A 189 -2.11 21.97 -9.19
C LYS A 189 -2.35 20.46 -9.31
N HIS A 190 -3.39 20.07 -10.06
CA HIS A 190 -3.67 18.66 -10.34
C HIS A 190 -2.55 18.03 -11.18
N ALA A 191 -2.04 18.74 -12.19
CA ALA A 191 -0.92 18.30 -13.01
C ALA A 191 0.35 18.04 -12.18
N ILE A 192 0.69 18.94 -11.25
CA ILE A 192 1.84 18.77 -10.35
C ILE A 192 1.65 17.54 -9.47
N LYS A 193 0.48 17.40 -8.84
CA LYS A 193 0.18 16.26 -7.97
C LYS A 193 0.32 14.94 -8.73
N LEU A 194 -0.35 14.83 -9.89
CA LEU A 194 -0.33 13.62 -10.71
C LEU A 194 1.08 13.30 -11.22
N ALA A 195 1.82 14.30 -11.71
CA ALA A 195 3.19 14.10 -12.20
C ALA A 195 4.16 13.69 -11.08
N THR A 196 3.91 14.14 -9.84
CA THR A 196 4.69 13.74 -8.66
C THR A 196 4.38 12.30 -8.26
N GLU A 197 3.09 11.94 -8.18
CA GLU A 197 2.64 10.58 -7.86
C GLU A 197 3.16 9.55 -8.87
N LEU A 198 3.17 9.92 -10.15
CA LEU A 198 3.68 9.08 -11.24
C LEU A 198 5.22 9.14 -11.40
N LYS A 199 5.93 9.89 -10.55
CA LYS A 199 7.40 10.10 -10.63
C LYS A 199 7.88 10.52 -12.05
N MET A 200 7.09 11.35 -12.74
CA MET A 200 7.34 11.79 -14.13
C MET A 200 8.17 13.08 -14.23
N ILE A 201 8.31 13.80 -13.12
CA ILE A 201 9.08 15.05 -13.06
C ILE A 201 10.57 14.68 -13.06
N GLN A 202 11.30 15.18 -14.06
CA GLN A 202 12.73 14.97 -14.20
C GLN A 202 13.48 16.24 -13.78
N LEU A 203 14.68 16.07 -13.24
CA LEU A 203 15.59 17.19 -13.01
C LEU A 203 15.99 17.79 -14.36
N PRO A 204 15.91 19.13 -14.52
CA PRO A 204 16.42 19.80 -15.71
C PRO A 204 17.90 19.48 -15.89
N SER A 205 18.28 19.03 -17.08
CA SER A 205 19.67 18.83 -17.51
C SER A 205 20.34 20.10 -18.01
#